data_AF-A0A286C4N1-F1
#
_entry.id   AF-A0A286C4N1-F1
#
_cell.length_a   1.000
_cell.length_b   1.000
_cell.length_c   1.000
_cell.angle_alpha   90.00
_cell.angle_beta   90.00
_cell.angle_gamma   90.00
#
_symmetry.space_group_name_H-M   'P 1'
#
loop_
_entity.id
_entity.type
_entity.pdbx_description
1 polymer ?
#
loop_
_entity_poly.entity_id
_entity_poly.type
_entity_poly.pdbx_seq_one_letter_code
_entity_poly.pdbx_strand_id
1 'polypeptide(L)'
;MATYDELLSASGNTALINKVRVAVVVAATDIMLEAETVANHVNRLAWAKTVFGDPAAAGLKMMWPVLAQNKSATLAVITGADDATVQTAVNSAVNVFAQGA
;
A
#
# COMPACT_ATOMS: atom_id res chain seq x y z
N MET A 1 3.74 20.07 4.37
CA MET A 1 3.28 19.49 3.10
C MET A 1 4.50 19.24 2.23
N ALA A 2 4.61 18.03 1.70
CA ALA A 2 5.68 17.63 0.81
C ALA A 2 5.39 18.18 -0.59
N THR A 3 6.42 18.70 -1.23
CA THR A 3 6.42 19.06 -2.64
C THR A 3 6.39 17.82 -3.53
N TYR A 4 6.08 17.98 -4.82
CA TYR A 4 6.11 16.86 -5.75
C TYR A 4 7.50 16.23 -5.90
N ASP A 5 8.57 17.03 -5.82
CA ASP A 5 9.94 16.54 -5.83
C ASP A 5 10.25 15.72 -4.58
N GLU A 6 9.75 16.15 -3.41
CA GLU A 6 9.90 15.38 -2.17
C GLU A 6 9.09 14.06 -2.21
N LEU A 7 7.90 14.06 -2.80
CA LEU A 7 7.13 12.82 -2.99
C LEU A 7 7.84 11.86 -3.95
N LEU A 8 8.39 12.39 -5.05
CA LEU A 8 9.22 11.60 -5.96
C LEU A 8 10.46 11.05 -5.26
N SER A 9 11.13 11.85 -4.44
CA SER A 9 12.26 11.40 -3.63
C SER A 9 11.86 10.30 -2.64
N ALA A 10 10.73 10.46 -1.94
CA ALA A 10 10.18 9.46 -1.04
C ALA A 10 9.86 8.13 -1.74
N SER A 11 9.40 8.18 -3.01
CA SER A 11 9.14 6.97 -3.81
C SER A 11 10.39 6.12 -4.07
N GLY A 12 11.58 6.72 -4.00
CA GLY A 12 12.88 6.04 -4.10
C GLY A 12 13.49 5.64 -2.77
N ASN A 13 12.85 5.92 -1.63
CA ASN A 13 13.40 5.58 -0.31
C ASN A 13 13.30 4.07 -0.04
N THR A 14 14.45 3.38 0.02
CA THR A 14 14.50 1.92 0.18
C THR A 14 13.82 1.41 1.45
N ALA A 15 13.96 2.12 2.57
CA ALA A 15 13.33 1.71 3.83
C ALA A 15 11.80 1.79 3.73
N LEU A 16 11.27 2.88 3.14
CA LEU A 16 9.84 3.05 2.92
C LEU A 16 9.30 2.02 1.91
N ILE A 17 10.03 1.75 0.81
CA ILE A 17 9.68 0.70 -0.16
C ILE A 17 9.53 -0.67 0.53
N ASN A 18 10.49 -1.02 1.39
CA ASN A 18 10.45 -2.30 2.11
C ASN A 18 9.26 -2.38 3.06
N LYS A 19 8.96 -1.30 3.78
CA LYS A 19 7.77 -1.23 4.65
C LYS A 19 6.48 -1.38 3.86
N VAL A 20 6.31 -0.63 2.77
CA VAL A 20 5.11 -0.71 1.91
C VAL A 20 4.96 -2.12 1.33
N ARG A 21 6.06 -2.75 0.87
CA ARG A 21 6.03 -4.14 0.39
C ARG A 21 5.49 -5.10 1.44
N VAL A 22 6.01 -5.04 2.66
CA VAL A 22 5.54 -5.92 3.75
C VAL A 22 4.09 -5.61 4.10
N ALA A 23 3.71 -4.34 4.21
CA ALA A 23 2.34 -3.94 4.51
C ALA A 23 1.32 -4.41 3.46
N VAL A 24 1.72 -4.44 2.18
CA VAL A 24 0.90 -4.99 1.09
C VAL A 24 0.69 -6.50 1.25
N VAL A 25 1.71 -7.25 1.67
CA VAL A 25 1.58 -8.69 1.95
C VAL A 25 0.70 -8.94 3.17
N VAL A 26 0.82 -8.13 4.23
CA VAL A 26 -0.06 -8.19 5.40
C VAL A 26 -1.50 -7.94 4.99
N ALA A 27 -1.77 -6.88 4.21
CA ALA A 27 -3.10 -6.58 3.72
C ALA A 27 -3.69 -7.71 2.86
N ALA A 28 -2.89 -8.35 2.00
CA ALA A 28 -3.32 -9.52 1.24
C ALA A 28 -3.62 -10.73 2.14
N THR A 29 -2.88 -10.90 3.22
CA THR A 29 -3.12 -11.97 4.22
C THR A 29 -4.40 -11.72 4.99
N ASP A 30 -4.65 -10.49 5.41
CA ASP A 30 -5.89 -10.11 6.10
C ASP A 30 -7.11 -10.35 5.19
N ILE A 31 -6.99 -10.03 3.89
CA ILE A 31 -8.03 -10.32 2.89
C ILE A 31 -8.24 -11.82 2.70
N MET A 32 -7.19 -12.62 2.71
CA MET A 32 -7.31 -14.09 2.63
C MET A 32 -8.10 -14.65 3.81
N LEU A 33 -8.02 -14.01 4.98
CA LEU A 33 -8.69 -14.40 6.21
C LEU A 33 -10.05 -13.72 6.42
N GLU A 34 -10.44 -12.77 5.56
CA GLU A 34 -11.68 -12.01 5.71
C GLU A 34 -12.91 -12.87 5.37
N ALA A 35 -14.05 -12.57 5.98
CA ALA A 35 -15.28 -13.33 5.73
C ALA A 35 -15.82 -13.09 4.31
N GLU A 36 -16.45 -14.10 3.71
CA GLU A 36 -17.03 -14.00 2.36
C GLU A 36 -18.12 -12.92 2.23
N THR A 37 -18.70 -12.49 3.35
CA THR A 37 -19.71 -11.43 3.41
C THR A 37 -19.13 -10.02 3.28
N VAL A 38 -17.80 -9.87 3.30
CA VAL A 38 -17.14 -8.58 3.10
C VAL A 38 -17.43 -8.07 1.69
N ALA A 39 -17.81 -6.79 1.59
CA ALA A 39 -18.08 -6.17 0.30
C ALA A 39 -16.85 -6.27 -0.62
N ASN A 40 -17.07 -6.58 -1.90
CA ASN A 40 -16.02 -6.73 -2.90
C ASN A 40 -15.00 -7.86 -2.62
N HIS A 41 -15.34 -8.84 -1.75
CA HIS A 41 -14.43 -9.92 -1.35
C HIS A 41 -13.82 -10.68 -2.52
N VAL A 42 -14.60 -11.03 -3.55
CA VAL A 42 -14.11 -11.78 -4.72
C VAL A 42 -12.96 -11.06 -5.43
N ASN A 43 -13.08 -9.75 -5.67
CA ASN A 43 -12.02 -8.97 -6.34
C ASN A 43 -10.84 -8.70 -5.40
N ARG A 44 -11.09 -8.51 -4.10
CA ARG A 44 -10.04 -8.37 -3.09
C ARG A 44 -9.19 -9.64 -2.99
N LEU A 45 -9.82 -10.81 -2.99
CA LEU A 45 -9.13 -12.10 -2.98
C LEU A 45 -8.36 -12.34 -4.28
N ALA A 46 -8.91 -11.93 -5.43
CA ALA A 46 -8.18 -11.96 -6.70
C ALA A 46 -6.92 -11.08 -6.65
N TRP A 47 -7.03 -9.85 -6.12
CA TRP A 47 -5.88 -8.98 -5.90
C TRP A 47 -4.86 -9.59 -4.94
N ALA A 48 -5.29 -10.15 -3.80
CA ALA A 48 -4.41 -10.81 -2.83
C ALA A 48 -3.58 -11.94 -3.46
N LYS A 49 -4.17 -12.75 -4.35
CA LYS A 49 -3.43 -13.77 -5.12
C LYS A 49 -2.30 -13.15 -5.96
N THR A 50 -2.52 -11.99 -6.58
CA THR A 50 -1.47 -11.31 -7.36
C THR A 50 -0.34 -10.80 -6.47
N VAL A 51 -0.66 -10.34 -5.25
CA VAL A 51 0.33 -9.89 -4.27
C VAL A 51 1.24 -11.04 -3.84
N PHE A 52 0.69 -12.22 -3.57
CA PHE A 52 1.50 -13.38 -3.17
C PHE A 52 2.40 -13.90 -4.31
N GLY A 53 2.01 -13.70 -5.57
CA GLY A 53 2.82 -14.07 -6.73
C GLY A 53 4.02 -13.15 -6.97
N ASP A 54 3.84 -11.83 -6.77
CA ASP A 54 4.93 -10.84 -6.88
C ASP A 54 4.72 -9.66 -5.91
N PRO A 55 5.15 -9.81 -4.65
CA PRO A 55 4.97 -8.77 -3.64
C PRO A 55 5.83 -7.53 -3.93
N ALA A 56 6.94 -7.69 -4.65
CA ALA A 56 7.81 -6.58 -5.01
C ALA A 56 7.11 -5.63 -5.99
N ALA A 57 6.54 -6.16 -7.07
CA ALA A 57 5.76 -5.38 -8.03
C ALA A 57 4.52 -4.75 -7.38
N ALA A 58 3.82 -5.50 -6.52
CA ALA A 58 2.65 -4.99 -5.80
C ALA A 58 3.00 -3.81 -4.87
N GLY A 59 4.10 -3.92 -4.11
CA GLY A 59 4.59 -2.83 -3.26
C GLY A 59 4.94 -1.56 -4.03
N LEU A 60 5.60 -1.70 -5.19
CA LEU A 60 5.93 -0.55 -6.05
C LEU A 60 4.68 0.13 -6.61
N LYS A 61 3.67 -0.65 -7.04
CA LYS A 61 2.38 -0.10 -7.50
C LYS A 61 1.64 0.63 -6.36
N MET A 62 1.67 0.06 -5.16
CA MET A 62 1.01 0.62 -3.97
C MET A 62 1.68 1.92 -3.45
N MET A 63 2.95 2.15 -3.77
CA MET A 63 3.71 3.30 -3.28
C MET A 63 3.03 4.64 -3.64
N TRP A 64 2.56 4.79 -4.88
CA TRP A 64 1.98 6.06 -5.34
C TRP A 64 0.71 6.49 -4.61
N PRO A 65 -0.32 5.64 -4.45
CA PRO A 65 -1.48 6.03 -3.66
C PRO A 65 -1.12 6.29 -2.19
N VAL A 66 -0.19 5.52 -1.60
CA VAL A 66 0.31 5.76 -0.23
C VAL A 66 0.96 7.14 -0.09
N LEU A 67 1.78 7.56 -1.05
CA LEU A 67 2.41 8.88 -1.04
C LEU A 67 1.39 9.99 -1.30
N ALA A 68 0.49 9.81 -2.28
CA ALA A 68 -0.48 10.82 -2.69
C ALA A 68 -1.47 11.17 -1.56
N GLN A 69 -1.95 10.17 -0.81
CA GLN A 69 -2.85 10.41 0.32
C GLN A 69 -2.15 11.11 1.50
N ASN A 70 -0.82 10.99 1.60
CA ASN A 70 -0.01 11.58 2.66
C ASN A 70 0.68 12.89 2.25
N LYS A 71 0.31 13.49 1.10
CA LYS A 71 0.97 14.70 0.57
C LYS A 71 1.03 15.88 1.56
N SER A 72 0.07 15.98 2.48
CA SER A 72 0.01 17.02 3.52
C SER A 72 1.14 16.93 4.55
N ALA A 73 1.72 15.75 4.77
CA ALA A 73 2.87 15.52 5.65
C ALA A 73 4.17 16.09 5.04
N THR A 74 5.22 16.26 5.84
CA THR A 74 6.56 16.64 5.34
C THR A 74 7.33 15.40 4.86
N LEU A 75 8.38 15.58 4.06
CA LEU A 75 9.26 14.47 3.64
C LEU A 75 9.74 13.63 4.84
N ALA A 76 10.23 14.30 5.89
CA ALA A 76 10.74 13.64 7.09
C ALA A 76 9.68 12.76 7.78
N VAL A 77 8.42 13.23 7.85
CA VAL A 77 7.31 12.46 8.41
C VAL A 77 6.98 11.26 7.52
N ILE A 78 6.96 11.44 6.20
CA ILE A 78 6.67 10.36 5.24
C ILE A 78 7.74 9.25 5.31
N THR A 79 9.03 9.62 5.26
CA THR A 79 10.12 8.63 5.29
C THR A 79 10.33 8.02 6.68
N GLY A 80 9.92 8.73 7.73
CA GLY A 80 10.02 8.30 9.12
C GLY A 80 8.78 7.57 9.65
N ALA A 81 7.76 7.33 8.81
CA ALA A 81 6.51 6.70 9.23
C ALA A 81 6.75 5.32 9.86
N ASP A 82 6.06 5.03 10.96
CA ASP A 82 6.07 3.71 11.58
C ASP A 82 5.26 2.68 10.76
N ASP A 83 5.41 1.41 11.10
CA ASP A 83 4.80 0.32 10.33
C ASP A 83 3.26 0.38 10.41
N ALA A 84 2.69 0.80 11.54
CA ALA A 84 1.24 0.93 11.71
C ALA A 84 0.64 2.03 10.82
N THR A 85 1.35 3.15 10.68
CA THR A 85 0.98 4.25 9.78
C THR A 85 1.05 3.80 8.33
N VAL A 86 2.13 3.09 7.94
CA VAL A 86 2.27 2.54 6.59
C VAL A 86 1.15 1.52 6.31
N GLN A 87 0.84 0.63 7.26
CA GLN A 87 -0.23 -0.35 7.10
C GLN A 87 -1.59 0.31 6.90
N THR A 88 -1.92 1.31 7.70
CA THR A 88 -3.17 2.08 7.57
C THR A 88 -3.29 2.72 6.19
N ALA A 89 -2.18 3.25 5.68
CA ALA A 89 -2.14 3.87 4.37
C ALA A 89 -2.35 2.86 3.24
N VAL A 90 -1.67 1.71 3.31
CA VAL A 90 -1.85 0.61 2.35
C VAL A 90 -3.29 0.09 2.36
N ASN A 91 -3.87 -0.15 3.54
CA ASN A 91 -5.23 -0.67 3.68
C ASN A 91 -6.27 0.25 3.02
N SER A 92 -6.09 1.56 3.14
CA SER A 92 -6.95 2.57 2.50
C SER A 92 -6.89 2.52 0.96
N ALA A 93 -5.76 2.08 0.41
CA ALA A 93 -5.49 2.05 -1.03
C ALA A 93 -5.81 0.70 -1.70
N VAL A 94 -5.99 -0.39 -0.94
CA VAL A 94 -6.27 -1.74 -1.48
C VAL A 94 -7.38 -1.74 -2.53
N ASN A 95 -8.50 -1.08 -2.23
CA ASN A 95 -9.68 -1.08 -3.10
C ASN A 95 -9.44 -0.38 -4.44
N VAL A 96 -8.38 0.41 -4.60
CA VAL A 96 -8.01 0.97 -5.92
C VAL A 96 -7.52 -0.13 -6.86
N PHE A 97 -6.83 -1.15 -6.33
CA PHE A 97 -6.27 -2.26 -7.10
C PHE A 97 -7.18 -3.48 -7.14
N ALA A 98 -7.99 -3.67 -6.10
CA ALA A 98 -8.95 -4.75 -5.99
C ALA A 98 -10.26 -4.46 -6.75
N GLN A 99 -10.16 -4.00 -8.00
CA GLN A 99 -11.30 -3.80 -8.89
C GLN A 99 -11.38 -4.95 -9.88
N GLY A 100 -12.60 -5.40 -10.20
CA GLY A 100 -12.82 -6.37 -11.29
C GLY A 100 -12.31 -5.79 -12.62
N ALA A 101 -11.80 -6.66 -13.50
CA ALA A 101 -11.35 -6.29 -14.84
C ALA A 101 -12.51 -5.83 -15.74
#